data_AF-A0A418B932-F1
#
_entry.id   AF-A0A418B932-F1
#
_cell.length_a   1.000
_cell.length_b   1.000
_cell.length_c   1.000
_cell.angle_alpha   90.00
_cell.angle_beta   90.00
_cell.angle_gamma   90.00
#
_symmetry.space_group_name_H-M   'P 1'
#
loop_
_entity.id
_entity.type
_entity.pdbx_description
1 polymer ?
#
loop_
_entity_poly.entity_id
_entity_poly.type
_entity_poly.pdbx_seq_one_letter_code
_entity_poly.pdbx_strand_id
1 'polypeptide(L)'
;MLSALRSAGARRARSTATLQRALSSKASADDKRYRPVNEVPETVLQNAHSDKVFSPGFSIKGQNTEGRAAYLDVQATSPLDPRVLDKMMPHLTHSYGNPHSRTHSYGWDADKAVEHARGQVADLIGADAKEIMFTSGATESNNTIIKGIGRFYKSKKKHVITTQIEHKCVLDSCRALEGEGFEGIGAMYIRRRPRVRLEPILSGGGQERGLRSGTLPHPLCVGLGEACALAQREMENDHKWVQHLAERLQKGIHDAIPHVILNGDKEQRYWGNVNLSFAYVEGESLLMALKDIAVSSGSACTSASLEPSYVLRAIGVGEDLAHTSIRFGLGRFTTEEEVDFAIALCVKHVGRLREMSPLWEMVQEGIDPSTIQWTQDAHH
;
A
#
# COMPACT_ATOMS: atom_id res chain seq x y z
N MET A 1 0.91 68.20 -14.55
CA MET A 1 2.12 67.43 -14.20
C MET A 1 1.79 66.49 -13.04
N LEU A 2 1.01 65.44 -13.30
CA LEU A 2 0.63 64.40 -12.34
C LEU A 2 0.06 63.24 -13.16
N SER A 3 0.76 62.10 -13.19
CA SER A 3 0.29 60.74 -13.50
C SER A 3 1.46 59.90 -14.04
N ALA A 4 2.05 59.05 -13.20
CA ALA A 4 2.69 57.78 -13.58
C ALA A 4 3.33 57.10 -12.36
N LEU A 5 2.51 56.51 -11.49
CA LEU A 5 2.95 55.52 -10.49
C LEU A 5 1.86 54.45 -10.41
N ARG A 6 2.03 53.34 -11.15
CA ARG A 6 1.40 52.03 -10.94
C ARG A 6 1.84 51.06 -12.06
N SER A 7 2.69 50.08 -11.71
CA SER A 7 2.72 48.69 -12.23
C SER A 7 4.12 48.07 -12.15
N ALA A 8 4.50 47.60 -10.96
CA ALA A 8 5.61 46.67 -10.79
C ALA A 8 5.13 45.53 -9.88
N GLY A 9 4.46 44.55 -10.47
CA GLY A 9 3.86 43.43 -9.74
C GLY A 9 3.35 42.35 -10.69
N ALA A 10 4.24 41.72 -11.46
CA ALA A 10 3.92 40.53 -12.26
C ALA A 10 5.20 39.82 -12.75
N ARG A 11 6.04 39.32 -11.83
CA ARG A 11 7.12 38.37 -12.16
C ARG A 11 7.28 37.33 -11.05
N ARG A 12 6.30 36.45 -10.88
CA ARG A 12 6.43 35.19 -10.10
C ARG A 12 5.22 34.28 -10.38
N ALA A 13 5.19 33.63 -11.55
CA ALA A 13 4.18 32.61 -11.89
C ALA A 13 4.58 31.78 -13.13
N ARG A 14 5.85 31.38 -13.27
CA ARG A 14 6.34 30.64 -14.46
C ARG A 14 7.18 29.39 -14.20
N SER A 15 7.20 28.84 -12.97
CA SER A 15 8.09 27.69 -12.67
C SER A 15 7.43 26.35 -12.33
N THR A 16 6.10 26.25 -12.18
CA THR A 16 5.43 24.98 -11.80
C THR A 16 4.94 24.18 -13.01
N ALA A 17 4.28 24.82 -13.99
CA ALA A 17 3.72 24.14 -15.17
C ALA A 17 4.79 23.50 -16.09
N THR A 18 6.00 24.05 -16.10
CA THR A 18 7.11 23.54 -16.94
C THR A 18 7.71 22.26 -16.38
N LEU A 19 7.64 22.05 -15.06
CA LEU A 19 8.13 20.85 -14.37
C LEU A 19 7.20 19.66 -14.57
N GLN A 20 5.89 19.88 -14.49
CA GLN A 20 4.85 18.87 -14.72
C GLN A 20 4.91 18.25 -16.13
N ARG A 21 5.28 19.06 -17.13
CA ARG A 21 5.32 18.63 -18.53
C ARG A 21 6.60 17.85 -18.90
N ALA A 22 7.65 17.94 -18.08
CA ALA A 22 8.93 17.27 -18.31
C ALA A 22 8.99 15.85 -17.75
N LEU A 23 8.09 15.49 -16.82
CA LEU A 23 8.08 14.19 -16.12
C LEU A 23 7.19 13.13 -16.77
N SER A 24 6.36 13.50 -17.76
CA SER A 24 5.50 12.57 -18.49
C SER A 24 6.27 12.00 -19.69
N SER A 25 6.40 10.67 -19.77
CA SER A 25 6.87 10.03 -21.00
C SER A 25 5.92 10.39 -22.16
N LYS A 26 6.44 10.56 -23.38
CA LYS A 26 5.65 10.94 -24.56
C LYS A 26 4.37 10.10 -24.76
N ALA A 27 4.36 8.84 -24.29
CA ALA A 27 3.19 7.96 -24.35
C ALA A 27 2.06 8.35 -23.38
N SER A 28 2.37 8.96 -22.24
CA SER A 28 1.38 9.44 -21.26
C SER A 28 0.79 10.81 -21.65
N ALA A 29 1.53 11.62 -22.40
CA ALA A 29 1.07 12.93 -22.88
C ALA A 29 0.00 12.85 -23.99
N ASP A 30 -0.06 11.74 -24.73
CA ASP A 30 -0.97 11.56 -25.88
C ASP A 30 -2.28 10.81 -25.53
N ASP A 31 -2.45 10.27 -24.31
CA ASP A 31 -3.73 9.68 -23.89
C ASP A 31 -4.73 10.78 -23.50
N LYS A 32 -5.66 11.08 -24.43
CA LYS A 32 -6.72 12.10 -24.22
C LYS A 32 -7.68 11.79 -23.07
N ARG A 33 -7.63 10.59 -22.47
CA ARG A 33 -8.39 10.25 -21.24
C ARG A 33 -7.72 10.77 -19.97
N TYR A 34 -6.44 11.12 -20.04
CA TYR A 34 -5.67 11.61 -18.91
C TYR A 34 -5.14 13.01 -19.24
N ARG A 35 -5.86 14.02 -18.78
CA ARG A 35 -5.29 15.32 -18.47
C ARG A 35 -5.33 15.47 -16.95
N PRO A 36 -4.26 15.91 -16.28
CA PRO A 36 -4.41 16.51 -14.96
C PRO A 36 -5.24 17.77 -15.19
N VAL A 37 -6.56 17.65 -15.05
CA VAL A 37 -7.49 18.76 -15.07
C VAL A 37 -7.74 19.07 -13.61
N ASN A 38 -7.08 20.12 -13.11
CA ASN A 38 -7.74 21.24 -12.42
C ASN A 38 -6.67 22.18 -11.86
N GLU A 39 -6.79 23.47 -12.19
CA GLU A 39 -6.37 24.49 -11.22
C GLU A 39 -7.38 24.43 -10.06
N VAL A 40 -6.85 24.41 -8.84
CA VAL A 40 -7.63 24.36 -7.60
C VAL A 40 -8.38 25.69 -7.46
N PRO A 41 -9.72 25.68 -7.33
CA PRO A 41 -10.46 26.89 -6.98
C PRO A 41 -9.96 27.42 -5.63
N GLU A 42 -9.77 28.73 -5.51
CA GLU A 42 -9.28 29.42 -4.30
C GLU A 42 -10.07 29.07 -3.02
N THR A 43 -11.27 28.52 -3.19
CA THR A 43 -12.19 28.04 -2.14
C THR A 43 -11.78 26.72 -1.47
N VAL A 44 -10.86 25.94 -2.05
CA VAL A 44 -10.40 24.66 -1.46
C VAL A 44 -9.49 24.89 -0.24
N LEU A 45 -8.70 25.97 -0.22
CA LEU A 45 -7.92 26.38 0.94
C LEU A 45 -8.78 27.01 2.06
N GLN A 46 -9.97 27.50 1.73
CA GLN A 46 -10.93 28.04 2.71
C GLN A 46 -11.73 26.94 3.43
N ASN A 47 -11.66 25.68 2.94
CA ASN A 47 -12.46 24.57 3.45
C ASN A 47 -11.84 23.76 4.60
N ALA A 48 -10.66 24.12 5.10
CA ALA A 48 -10.10 23.52 6.32
C ALA A 48 -11.01 23.66 7.57
N HIS A 49 -11.99 24.57 7.49
CA HIS A 49 -13.01 24.82 8.52
C HIS A 49 -14.44 24.42 8.12
N SER A 50 -14.65 23.78 6.96
CA SER A 50 -15.98 23.41 6.48
C SER A 50 -16.33 21.96 6.84
N ASP A 51 -17.58 21.70 7.25
CA ASP A 51 -18.11 20.34 7.47
C ASP A 51 -18.30 19.53 6.16
N LYS A 52 -17.87 20.07 5.01
CA LYS A 52 -17.99 19.45 3.69
C LYS A 52 -16.62 18.98 3.20
N VAL A 53 -16.47 17.66 3.09
CA VAL A 53 -15.30 16.94 2.58
C VAL A 53 -15.21 17.09 1.06
N PHE A 54 -14.06 17.51 0.55
CA PHE A 54 -13.75 17.46 -0.88
C PHE A 54 -12.57 16.50 -1.10
N SER A 55 -12.87 15.29 -1.55
CA SER A 55 -11.87 14.43 -2.20
C SER A 55 -12.01 14.64 -3.71
N PRO A 56 -10.90 14.85 -4.44
CA PRO A 56 -10.91 14.80 -5.89
C PRO A 56 -11.13 13.34 -6.32
N GLY A 57 -12.39 12.89 -6.22
CA GLY A 57 -12.78 11.59 -6.74
C GLY A 57 -12.47 11.46 -8.24
N PHE A 58 -12.35 10.23 -8.71
CA PHE A 58 -12.18 9.93 -10.12
C PHE A 58 -13.32 10.53 -10.95
N SER A 59 -13.01 11.52 -11.79
CA SER A 59 -13.97 12.07 -12.75
C SER A 59 -14.03 11.20 -13.99
N ILE A 60 -14.92 10.20 -14.00
CA ILE A 60 -15.40 9.63 -15.25
C ILE A 60 -16.47 10.60 -15.77
N LYS A 61 -16.13 11.37 -16.81
CA LYS A 61 -17.05 12.31 -17.51
C LYS A 61 -17.58 13.50 -16.68
N GLY A 62 -16.74 14.18 -15.92
CA GLY A 62 -17.06 15.55 -15.45
C GLY A 62 -18.22 15.64 -14.46
N GLN A 63 -18.58 14.55 -13.77
CA GLN A 63 -19.53 14.59 -12.66
C GLN A 63 -18.78 14.70 -11.33
N ASN A 64 -18.94 15.83 -10.64
CA ASN A 64 -18.52 15.99 -9.26
C ASN A 64 -19.52 15.23 -8.37
N THR A 65 -19.16 14.02 -7.93
CA THR A 65 -19.88 13.33 -6.85
C THR A 65 -19.51 13.92 -5.49
N GLU A 66 -20.45 14.00 -4.55
CA GLU A 66 -20.16 14.36 -3.15
C GLU A 66 -19.01 13.49 -2.60
N GLY A 67 -18.05 14.14 -1.92
CA GLY A 67 -16.71 13.61 -1.68
C GLY A 67 -16.69 12.36 -0.82
N ARG A 68 -16.01 11.31 -1.29
CA ARG A 68 -15.59 10.17 -0.46
C ARG A 68 -14.38 10.59 0.38
N ALA A 69 -14.05 9.84 1.43
CA ALA A 69 -12.82 10.05 2.19
C ALA A 69 -11.59 9.95 1.26
N ALA A 70 -10.55 10.76 1.50
CA ALA A 70 -9.29 10.64 0.76
C ALA A 70 -8.66 9.28 1.04
N TYR A 71 -8.23 8.56 0.02
CA TYR A 71 -7.77 7.17 0.17
C TYR A 71 -6.26 7.09 0.40
N LEU A 72 -5.86 7.03 1.66
CA LEU A 72 -4.46 6.92 2.10
C LEU A 72 -4.18 5.56 2.72
N ASP A 73 -4.69 4.48 2.11
CA ASP A 73 -4.53 3.10 2.58
C ASP A 73 -4.15 2.13 1.46
N VAL A 74 -3.33 2.59 0.50
CA VAL A 74 -2.99 1.77 -0.69
C VAL A 74 -2.21 0.48 -0.40
N GLN A 75 -1.66 0.33 0.81
CA GLN A 75 -1.07 -0.95 1.25
C GLN A 75 -2.11 -1.97 1.75
N ALA A 76 -3.35 -1.56 2.02
CA ALA A 76 -4.45 -2.50 2.18
C ALA A 76 -4.89 -3.03 0.81
N THR A 77 -5.19 -2.13 -0.13
CA THR A 77 -5.41 -2.47 -1.53
C THR A 77 -5.27 -1.22 -2.40
N SER A 78 -4.88 -1.36 -3.66
CA SER A 78 -4.80 -0.24 -4.60
C SER A 78 -6.03 -0.17 -5.51
N PRO A 79 -6.45 1.02 -5.96
CA PRO A 79 -7.42 1.13 -7.04
C PRO A 79 -6.86 0.52 -8.33
N LEU A 80 -7.75 -0.04 -9.17
CA LEU A 80 -7.36 -0.62 -10.45
C LEU A 80 -7.00 0.50 -11.45
N ASP A 81 -5.84 0.40 -12.08
CA ASP A 81 -5.46 1.33 -13.15
C ASP A 81 -6.41 1.15 -14.36
N PRO A 82 -7.03 2.22 -14.89
CA PRO A 82 -7.95 2.11 -16.02
C PRO A 82 -7.38 1.41 -17.25
N ARG A 83 -6.06 1.50 -17.47
CA ARG A 83 -5.38 0.81 -18.59
C ARG A 83 -5.34 -0.70 -18.38
N VAL A 84 -5.24 -1.14 -17.13
CA VAL A 84 -5.35 -2.56 -16.77
C VAL A 84 -6.77 -3.04 -17.02
N LEU A 85 -7.78 -2.28 -16.57
CA LEU A 85 -9.18 -2.62 -16.81
C LEU A 85 -9.47 -2.76 -18.32
N ASP A 86 -9.00 -1.82 -19.13
CA ASP A 86 -9.15 -1.84 -20.60
C ASP A 86 -8.58 -3.11 -21.23
N LYS A 87 -7.43 -3.60 -20.74
CA LYS A 87 -6.85 -4.89 -21.17
C LYS A 87 -7.65 -6.10 -20.70
N MET A 88 -8.30 -6.02 -19.55
CA MET A 88 -9.13 -7.11 -19.02
C MET A 88 -10.49 -7.23 -19.74
N MET A 89 -11.06 -6.11 -20.19
CA MET A 89 -12.43 -6.06 -20.73
C MET A 89 -12.71 -7.03 -21.89
N PRO A 90 -11.83 -7.22 -22.89
CA PRO A 90 -12.04 -8.20 -23.96
C PRO A 90 -12.23 -9.63 -23.42
N HIS A 91 -11.45 -9.99 -22.38
CA HIS A 91 -11.45 -11.32 -21.78
C HIS A 91 -12.66 -11.59 -20.87
N LEU A 92 -13.30 -10.52 -20.40
CA LEU A 92 -14.54 -10.59 -19.62
C LEU A 92 -15.79 -10.63 -20.51
N THR A 93 -15.69 -10.25 -21.78
CA THR A 93 -16.86 -10.04 -22.65
C THR A 93 -16.97 -11.08 -23.76
N HIS A 94 -15.97 -11.18 -24.64
CA HIS A 94 -16.06 -12.00 -25.85
C HIS A 94 -14.90 -12.99 -26.02
N SER A 95 -13.78 -12.78 -25.32
CA SER A 95 -12.63 -13.69 -25.29
C SER A 95 -12.60 -14.47 -23.96
N TYR A 96 -13.66 -15.23 -23.68
CA TYR A 96 -13.92 -15.88 -22.38
C TYR A 96 -13.48 -17.36 -22.30
N GLY A 97 -12.70 -17.84 -23.26
CA GLY A 97 -12.32 -19.25 -23.35
C GLY A 97 -11.51 -19.74 -22.15
N ASN A 98 -11.58 -21.04 -21.86
CA ASN A 98 -10.74 -21.67 -20.85
C ASN A 98 -9.34 -21.93 -21.44
N PRO A 99 -8.24 -21.43 -20.85
CA PRO A 99 -6.88 -21.62 -21.38
C PRO A 99 -6.44 -23.10 -21.41
N HIS A 100 -7.12 -23.99 -20.70
CA HIS A 100 -6.83 -25.42 -20.76
C HIS A 100 -7.58 -26.17 -21.87
N SER A 101 -8.51 -25.51 -22.58
CA SER A 101 -9.20 -26.11 -23.73
C SER A 101 -8.28 -26.15 -24.95
N ARG A 102 -7.84 -27.36 -25.33
CA ARG A 102 -6.86 -27.53 -26.43
C ARG A 102 -7.46 -27.75 -27.82
N THR A 103 -8.77 -27.91 -27.93
CA THR A 103 -9.44 -28.37 -29.17
C THR A 103 -10.06 -27.26 -30.01
N HIS A 104 -10.14 -26.03 -29.52
CA HIS A 104 -10.84 -24.95 -30.21
C HIS A 104 -10.17 -23.58 -29.99
N SER A 105 -10.45 -22.64 -30.91
CA SER A 105 -9.85 -21.30 -30.94
C SER A 105 -9.98 -20.53 -29.62
N TYR A 106 -11.16 -20.57 -28.98
CA TYR A 106 -11.36 -19.87 -27.70
C TYR A 106 -10.34 -20.24 -26.62
N GLY A 107 -9.91 -21.51 -26.57
CA GLY A 107 -8.92 -21.94 -25.59
C GLY A 107 -7.50 -21.56 -25.99
N TRP A 108 -7.17 -21.63 -27.28
CA TRP A 108 -5.87 -21.17 -27.80
C TRP A 108 -5.66 -19.68 -27.60
N ASP A 109 -6.70 -18.86 -27.79
CA ASP A 109 -6.62 -17.41 -27.61
C ASP A 109 -6.48 -17.05 -26.13
N ALA A 110 -7.18 -17.75 -25.24
CA ALA A 110 -7.03 -17.59 -23.80
C ALA A 110 -5.64 -18.02 -23.31
N ASP A 111 -5.11 -19.15 -23.80
CA ASP A 111 -3.76 -19.63 -23.46
C ASP A 111 -2.67 -18.65 -23.90
N LYS A 112 -2.75 -18.12 -25.14
CA LYS A 112 -1.84 -17.06 -25.61
C LYS A 112 -1.88 -15.82 -24.73
N ALA A 113 -3.07 -15.41 -24.27
CA ALA A 113 -3.21 -14.24 -23.40
C ALA A 113 -2.58 -14.48 -22.02
N VAL A 114 -2.75 -15.68 -21.46
CA VAL A 114 -2.10 -16.08 -20.19
C VAL A 114 -0.58 -16.12 -20.34
N GLU A 115 -0.05 -16.71 -21.40
CA GLU A 115 1.40 -16.80 -21.60
C GLU A 115 2.03 -15.43 -21.90
N HIS A 116 1.32 -14.55 -22.60
CA HIS A 116 1.74 -13.16 -22.76
C HIS A 116 1.84 -12.44 -21.41
N ALA A 117 0.80 -12.54 -20.58
CA ALA A 117 0.80 -11.96 -19.25
C ALA A 117 1.91 -12.53 -18.36
N ARG A 118 2.17 -13.84 -18.45
CA ARG A 118 3.27 -14.52 -17.77
C ARG A 118 4.62 -13.92 -18.15
N GLY A 119 4.82 -13.60 -19.43
CA GLY A 119 5.99 -12.87 -19.93
C GLY A 119 6.14 -11.50 -19.29
N GLN A 120 5.07 -10.69 -19.27
CA GLN A 120 5.10 -9.34 -18.67
C GLN A 120 5.47 -9.37 -17.17
N VAL A 121 4.96 -10.35 -16.42
CA VAL A 121 5.33 -10.54 -15.00
C VAL A 121 6.80 -10.91 -14.88
N ALA A 122 7.30 -11.81 -15.73
CA ALA A 122 8.68 -12.26 -15.73
C ALA A 122 9.66 -11.13 -16.06
N ASP A 123 9.33 -10.31 -17.06
CA ASP A 123 10.15 -9.19 -17.51
C ASP A 123 10.34 -8.14 -16.40
N LEU A 124 9.29 -7.87 -15.59
CA LEU A 124 9.37 -6.93 -14.47
C LEU A 124 10.41 -7.35 -13.42
N ILE A 125 10.51 -8.65 -13.12
CA ILE A 125 11.36 -9.18 -12.05
C ILE A 125 12.67 -9.81 -12.57
N GLY A 126 12.93 -9.76 -13.88
CA GLY A 126 14.11 -10.36 -14.51
C GLY A 126 14.14 -11.90 -14.44
N ALA A 127 12.96 -12.53 -14.48
CA ALA A 127 12.79 -13.98 -14.44
C ALA A 127 12.53 -14.58 -15.83
N ASP A 128 12.62 -15.91 -15.95
CA ASP A 128 12.08 -16.65 -17.09
C ASP A 128 10.56 -16.76 -16.95
N ALA A 129 9.77 -16.61 -18.02
CA ALA A 129 8.32 -16.84 -17.97
C ALA A 129 7.99 -18.24 -17.40
N LYS A 130 8.89 -19.21 -17.59
CA LYS A 130 8.81 -20.55 -16.98
C LYS A 130 9.16 -20.59 -15.48
N GLU A 131 9.37 -19.49 -14.82
CA GLU A 131 9.46 -19.40 -13.36
C GLU A 131 8.14 -18.93 -12.73
N ILE A 132 7.32 -18.25 -13.52
CA ILE A 132 6.10 -17.63 -13.04
C ILE A 132 5.00 -18.69 -12.93
N MET A 133 4.38 -18.74 -11.76
CA MET A 133 3.17 -19.51 -11.51
C MET A 133 2.07 -18.58 -11.03
N PHE A 134 0.88 -18.71 -11.61
CA PHE A 134 -0.29 -17.96 -11.18
C PHE A 134 -0.95 -18.65 -9.98
N THR A 135 -1.21 -17.87 -8.94
CA THR A 135 -1.96 -18.25 -7.74
C THR A 135 -3.14 -17.29 -7.56
N SER A 136 -3.99 -17.51 -6.57
CA SER A 136 -5.09 -16.59 -6.24
C SER A 136 -4.63 -15.31 -5.55
N GLY A 137 -3.35 -15.21 -5.15
CA GLY A 137 -2.79 -14.05 -4.46
C GLY A 137 -1.59 -14.38 -3.60
N ALA A 138 -0.99 -13.35 -2.99
CA ALA A 138 0.24 -13.48 -2.20
C ALA A 138 0.10 -14.46 -1.01
N THR A 139 -1.08 -14.57 -0.40
CA THR A 139 -1.35 -15.54 0.67
C THR A 139 -1.23 -17.00 0.19
N GLU A 140 -1.78 -17.34 -0.98
CA GLU A 140 -1.63 -18.68 -1.59
C GLU A 140 -0.17 -18.93 -1.96
N SER A 141 0.51 -17.92 -2.54
CA SER A 141 1.93 -18.02 -2.91
C SER A 141 2.82 -18.30 -1.70
N ASN A 142 2.69 -17.53 -0.61
CA ASN A 142 3.48 -17.71 0.61
C ASN A 142 3.24 -19.10 1.22
N ASN A 143 1.98 -19.53 1.31
CA ASN A 143 1.65 -20.87 1.81
C ASN A 143 2.29 -21.97 0.95
N THR A 144 2.10 -21.88 -0.37
CA THR A 144 2.61 -22.85 -1.36
C THR A 144 4.13 -22.98 -1.26
N ILE A 145 4.81 -21.85 -1.16
CA ILE A 145 6.26 -21.81 -1.07
C ILE A 145 6.76 -22.40 0.26
N ILE A 146 6.27 -21.88 1.38
CA ILE A 146 6.78 -22.24 2.72
C ILE A 146 6.48 -23.70 3.03
N LYS A 147 5.22 -24.10 2.91
CA LYS A 147 4.80 -25.47 3.22
C LYS A 147 5.30 -26.45 2.17
N GLY A 148 5.29 -26.06 0.89
CA GLY A 148 5.75 -26.91 -0.20
C GLY A 148 7.24 -27.26 -0.11
N ILE A 149 8.11 -26.30 0.24
CA ILE A 149 9.54 -26.58 0.45
C ILE A 149 9.76 -27.32 1.76
N GLY A 150 9.11 -26.88 2.83
CA GLY A 150 9.21 -27.54 4.13
C GLY A 150 8.94 -29.03 3.98
N ARG A 151 7.76 -29.39 3.46
CA ARG A 151 7.34 -30.79 3.29
C ARG A 151 8.23 -31.56 2.32
N PHE A 152 8.58 -30.98 1.17
CA PHE A 152 9.45 -31.65 0.19
C PHE A 152 10.82 -32.02 0.77
N TYR A 153 11.43 -31.13 1.58
CA TYR A 153 12.76 -31.35 2.16
C TYR A 153 12.73 -31.90 3.59
N LYS A 154 11.56 -32.23 4.13
CA LYS A 154 11.36 -32.69 5.52
C LYS A 154 12.27 -33.85 5.93
N SER A 155 12.61 -34.73 4.99
CA SER A 155 13.51 -35.86 5.23
C SER A 155 14.97 -35.46 5.46
N LYS A 156 15.38 -34.28 4.98
CA LYS A 156 16.77 -33.78 5.06
C LYS A 156 16.92 -32.61 6.02
N LYS A 157 15.92 -31.72 6.04
CA LYS A 157 15.94 -30.47 6.80
C LYS A 157 14.58 -30.25 7.42
N LYS A 158 14.57 -30.02 8.73
CA LYS A 158 13.38 -29.67 9.50
C LYS A 158 13.48 -28.31 10.16
N HIS A 159 14.54 -27.56 9.86
CA HIS A 159 14.77 -26.23 10.43
C HIS A 159 14.27 -25.17 9.45
N VAL A 160 13.25 -24.40 9.85
CA VAL A 160 12.64 -23.33 9.03
C VAL A 160 12.88 -21.99 9.67
N ILE A 161 13.16 -21.05 8.79
CA ILE A 161 13.93 -19.88 9.10
C ILE A 161 12.96 -18.71 8.68
N THR A 162 12.47 -17.83 9.59
CA THR A 162 11.63 -16.60 9.31
C THR A 162 11.91 -15.37 10.21
N THR A 163 11.36 -14.17 9.91
CA THR A 163 11.41 -12.96 10.78
C THR A 163 10.11 -12.75 11.58
N GLN A 164 10.15 -11.94 12.65
CA GLN A 164 8.96 -11.61 13.47
C GLN A 164 8.03 -10.57 12.83
N ILE A 165 8.53 -9.84 11.82
CA ILE A 165 7.81 -8.77 11.13
C ILE A 165 7.19 -9.23 9.80
N GLU A 166 7.25 -10.52 9.50
CA GLU A 166 6.59 -11.09 8.32
C GLU A 166 5.08 -10.94 8.39
N HIS A 167 4.45 -10.96 7.21
CA HIS A 167 2.99 -11.00 7.13
C HIS A 167 2.42 -12.24 7.81
N LYS A 168 1.22 -12.15 8.42
CA LYS A 168 0.57 -13.25 9.16
C LYS A 168 0.52 -14.56 8.38
N CYS A 169 0.28 -14.52 7.07
CA CYS A 169 0.25 -15.74 6.26
C CYS A 169 1.57 -16.51 6.23
N VAL A 170 2.71 -15.85 6.43
CA VAL A 170 4.03 -16.48 6.60
C VAL A 170 4.16 -17.05 8.01
N LEU A 171 3.88 -16.23 9.04
CA LEU A 171 3.96 -16.65 10.45
C LEU A 171 3.07 -17.86 10.75
N ASP A 172 1.82 -17.84 10.30
CA ASP A 172 0.87 -18.93 10.49
C ASP A 172 1.22 -20.16 9.64
N SER A 173 1.87 -19.96 8.49
CA SER A 173 2.42 -21.10 7.71
C SER A 173 3.58 -21.77 8.45
N CYS A 174 4.45 -20.99 9.09
CA CYS A 174 5.54 -21.52 9.92
C CYS A 174 5.01 -22.23 11.16
N ARG A 175 4.02 -21.67 11.87
CA ARG A 175 3.33 -22.33 13.00
C ARG A 175 2.69 -23.65 12.60
N ALA A 176 2.08 -23.71 11.41
CA ALA A 176 1.54 -24.97 10.89
C ALA A 176 2.65 -26.01 10.67
N LEU A 177 3.82 -25.60 10.18
CA LEU A 177 4.98 -26.51 10.04
C LEU A 177 5.54 -26.93 11.41
N GLU A 178 5.57 -26.08 12.42
CA GLU A 178 5.94 -26.48 13.79
C GLU A 178 5.06 -27.63 14.29
N GLY A 179 3.74 -27.54 14.09
CA GLY A 179 2.81 -28.63 14.39
C GLY A 179 3.06 -29.92 13.58
N GLU A 180 3.72 -29.83 12.43
CA GLU A 180 4.14 -30.97 11.60
C GLU A 180 5.52 -31.54 12.01
N GLY A 181 6.14 -31.03 13.08
CA GLY A 181 7.43 -31.49 13.61
C GLY A 181 8.64 -30.84 12.96
N PHE A 182 8.51 -29.59 12.48
CA PHE A 182 9.65 -28.74 12.12
C PHE A 182 10.14 -27.97 13.35
N GLU A 183 11.45 -27.86 13.49
CA GLU A 183 12.12 -27.08 14.54
C GLU A 183 12.34 -25.64 14.00
N GLY A 184 12.02 -24.59 14.75
CA GLY A 184 12.07 -23.20 14.23
C GLY A 184 13.37 -22.45 14.50
N ILE A 185 13.83 -21.61 13.53
CA ILE A 185 14.47 -20.24 13.63
C ILE A 185 15.08 -19.69 12.30
N GLY A 186 14.60 -18.51 11.80
CA GLY A 186 15.28 -17.37 11.07
C GLY A 186 15.76 -17.12 9.57
N ALA A 187 14.98 -17.01 8.43
CA ALA A 187 15.18 -16.90 6.90
C ALA A 187 15.20 -18.07 5.79
N MET A 188 14.42 -17.98 4.69
CA MET A 188 14.53 -18.83 3.45
C MET A 188 14.62 -18.02 2.12
N TYR A 189 15.58 -18.39 1.26
CA TYR A 189 15.78 -17.85 -0.10
C TYR A 189 15.65 -18.96 -1.16
N ILE A 190 14.88 -18.70 -2.22
CA ILE A 190 14.64 -19.68 -3.29
C ILE A 190 15.25 -19.17 -4.59
N ARG A 191 16.31 -19.83 -5.02
CA ARG A 191 16.94 -19.65 -6.33
C ARG A 191 16.56 -20.83 -7.22
N ARG A 192 16.27 -20.64 -8.51
CA ARG A 192 16.00 -21.76 -9.45
C ARG A 192 17.29 -22.44 -9.93
N ARG A 193 18.44 -21.79 -9.79
CA ARG A 193 19.75 -22.40 -10.00
C ARG A 193 20.61 -22.19 -8.76
N PRO A 194 20.82 -23.24 -7.95
CA PRO A 194 20.41 -24.65 -8.14
C PRO A 194 18.89 -24.90 -8.05
N ARG A 195 18.37 -25.95 -8.72
CA ARG A 195 16.93 -26.25 -8.88
C ARG A 195 16.22 -26.55 -7.55
N VAL A 196 15.25 -25.72 -7.18
CA VAL A 196 14.37 -25.94 -6.02
C VAL A 196 13.12 -26.73 -6.44
N ARG A 197 12.66 -27.63 -5.57
CA ARG A 197 11.48 -28.48 -5.74
C ARG A 197 10.50 -28.19 -4.59
N LEU A 198 9.21 -28.27 -4.90
CA LEU A 198 8.10 -27.94 -4.01
C LEU A 198 7.10 -29.11 -4.05
N GLU A 199 6.51 -29.43 -2.91
CA GLU A 199 5.33 -30.29 -2.85
C GLU A 199 4.06 -29.45 -3.09
N PRO A 200 3.18 -29.81 -4.04
CA PRO A 200 1.94 -29.09 -4.30
C PRO A 200 0.99 -29.17 -3.10
N ILE A 201 0.37 -28.05 -2.74
CA ILE A 201 -0.66 -28.02 -1.68
C ILE A 201 -2.06 -28.30 -2.25
N LEU A 202 -2.32 -27.83 -3.47
CA LEU A 202 -3.61 -27.99 -4.14
C LEU A 202 -3.60 -29.22 -5.06
N SER A 203 -4.41 -30.21 -4.70
CA SER A 203 -4.64 -31.41 -5.51
C SER A 203 -5.53 -31.13 -6.72
N GLY A 204 -5.30 -31.81 -7.85
CA GLY A 204 -6.12 -31.68 -9.06
C GLY A 204 -5.39 -32.06 -10.35
N GLY A 205 -5.87 -31.57 -11.49
CA GLY A 205 -5.47 -31.98 -12.84
C GLY A 205 -4.04 -31.59 -13.28
N GLY A 206 -3.19 -31.14 -12.37
CA GLY A 206 -1.78 -30.86 -12.65
C GLY A 206 -1.53 -29.60 -13.50
N GLN A 207 -2.43 -28.61 -13.43
CA GLN A 207 -2.19 -27.27 -13.98
C GLN A 207 -0.95 -26.62 -13.36
N GLU A 208 -0.44 -25.55 -13.98
CA GLU A 208 0.79 -24.87 -13.57
C GLU A 208 1.95 -25.85 -13.31
N ARG A 209 2.07 -26.86 -14.18
CA ARG A 209 3.13 -27.89 -14.19
C ARG A 209 3.11 -28.81 -12.99
N GLY A 210 1.91 -29.12 -12.50
CA GLY A 210 1.71 -30.00 -11.36
C GLY A 210 1.88 -29.32 -10.01
N LEU A 211 2.20 -28.02 -9.97
CA LEU A 211 2.47 -27.30 -8.72
C LEU A 211 1.26 -26.55 -8.17
N ARG A 212 0.32 -26.15 -9.04
CA ARG A 212 -0.90 -25.45 -8.64
C ARG A 212 -2.06 -25.85 -9.54
N SER A 213 -2.92 -26.75 -9.03
CA SER A 213 -4.10 -27.21 -9.75
C SER A 213 -5.22 -26.16 -9.78
N GLY A 214 -6.07 -26.23 -10.80
CA GLY A 214 -7.24 -25.35 -10.97
C GLY A 214 -7.19 -24.51 -12.25
N THR A 215 -8.36 -24.14 -12.76
CA THR A 215 -8.48 -23.31 -13.96
C THR A 215 -7.86 -21.94 -13.72
N LEU A 216 -7.06 -21.46 -14.68
CA LEU A 216 -6.51 -20.12 -14.63
C LEU A 216 -7.58 -19.08 -14.98
N PRO A 217 -7.83 -18.09 -14.11
CA PRO A 217 -8.70 -16.96 -14.44
C PRO A 217 -7.95 -16.04 -15.40
N HIS A 218 -8.01 -16.32 -16.70
CA HIS A 218 -7.20 -15.59 -17.69
C HIS A 218 -7.45 -14.07 -17.72
N PRO A 219 -8.63 -13.49 -17.43
CA PRO A 219 -8.77 -12.04 -17.36
C PRO A 219 -7.94 -11.45 -16.22
N LEU A 220 -7.85 -12.14 -15.08
CA LEU A 220 -7.02 -11.71 -13.95
C LEU A 220 -5.53 -11.87 -14.25
N CYS A 221 -5.15 -12.93 -14.97
CA CYS A 221 -3.77 -13.11 -15.43
C CYS A 221 -3.36 -11.95 -16.34
N VAL A 222 -4.19 -11.61 -17.33
CA VAL A 222 -3.97 -10.46 -18.24
C VAL A 222 -3.91 -9.15 -17.47
N GLY A 223 -4.81 -8.94 -16.50
CA GLY A 223 -4.78 -7.77 -15.64
C GLY A 223 -3.46 -7.63 -14.86
N LEU A 224 -2.98 -8.72 -14.27
CA LEU A 224 -1.71 -8.75 -13.56
C LEU A 224 -0.53 -8.50 -14.50
N GLY A 225 -0.52 -9.10 -15.70
CA GLY A 225 0.50 -8.88 -16.72
C GLY A 225 0.59 -7.41 -17.14
N GLU A 226 -0.54 -6.77 -17.45
CA GLU A 226 -0.56 -5.34 -17.81
C GLU A 226 -0.14 -4.46 -16.63
N ALA A 227 -0.56 -4.79 -15.40
CA ALA A 227 -0.12 -4.08 -14.21
C ALA A 227 1.40 -4.15 -14.03
N CYS A 228 2.01 -5.32 -14.26
CA CYS A 228 3.46 -5.48 -14.23
C CYS A 228 4.17 -4.70 -15.34
N ALA A 229 3.64 -4.72 -16.57
CA ALA A 229 4.19 -3.96 -17.68
C ALA A 229 4.06 -2.44 -17.49
N LEU A 230 2.99 -1.97 -16.85
CA LEU A 230 2.83 -0.56 -16.46
C LEU A 230 3.79 -0.19 -15.35
N ALA A 231 3.91 -1.03 -14.32
CA ALA A 231 4.88 -0.82 -13.26
C ALA A 231 6.29 -0.68 -13.83
N GLN A 232 6.72 -1.56 -14.74
CA GLN A 232 8.04 -1.46 -15.36
C GLN A 232 8.29 -0.13 -16.09
N ARG A 233 7.25 0.45 -16.72
CA ARG A 233 7.34 1.72 -17.44
C ARG A 233 7.31 2.95 -16.53
N GLU A 234 6.57 2.88 -15.43
CA GLU A 234 6.25 4.04 -14.59
C GLU A 234 6.96 4.04 -13.24
N MET A 235 7.60 2.94 -12.84
CA MET A 235 8.20 2.75 -11.52
C MET A 235 9.11 3.89 -11.10
N GLU A 236 9.97 4.40 -11.98
CA GLU A 236 10.88 5.50 -11.64
C GLU A 236 10.12 6.80 -11.36
N ASN A 237 9.11 7.11 -12.16
CA ASN A 237 8.30 8.32 -12.00
C ASN A 237 7.40 8.22 -10.78
N ASP A 238 6.73 7.06 -10.60
CA ASP A 238 5.89 6.77 -9.44
C ASP A 238 6.72 6.83 -8.15
N HIS A 239 7.96 6.32 -8.16
CA HIS A 239 8.85 6.38 -7.00
C HIS A 239 9.18 7.82 -6.62
N LYS A 240 9.57 8.67 -7.58
CA LYS A 240 9.84 10.10 -7.35
C LYS A 240 8.60 10.83 -6.84
N TRP A 241 7.44 10.53 -7.41
CA TRP A 241 6.17 11.13 -7.00
C TRP A 241 5.81 10.76 -5.56
N VAL A 242 5.82 9.47 -5.25
CA VAL A 242 5.49 8.96 -3.92
C VAL A 242 6.50 9.44 -2.87
N GLN A 243 7.79 9.52 -3.22
CA GLN A 243 8.81 10.11 -2.36
C GLN A 243 8.49 11.57 -2.02
N HIS A 244 8.21 12.40 -3.02
CA HIS A 244 7.85 13.80 -2.82
C HIS A 244 6.62 13.96 -1.90
N LEU A 245 5.58 13.16 -2.12
CA LEU A 245 4.39 13.17 -1.26
C LEU A 245 4.69 12.71 0.17
N ALA A 246 5.53 11.68 0.34
CA ALA A 246 5.91 11.17 1.65
C ALA A 246 6.75 12.18 2.45
N GLU A 247 7.67 12.89 1.80
CA GLU A 247 8.46 13.96 2.40
C GLU A 247 7.55 15.13 2.81
N ARG A 248 6.61 15.51 1.96
CA ARG A 248 5.60 16.54 2.25
C ARG A 248 4.74 16.18 3.46
N LEU A 249 4.20 14.97 3.51
CA LEU A 249 3.39 14.45 4.61
C LEU A 249 4.17 14.46 5.93
N GLN A 250 5.37 13.86 5.92
CA GLN A 250 6.21 13.76 7.12
C GLN A 250 6.62 15.14 7.64
N LYS A 251 7.08 16.03 6.76
CA LYS A 251 7.46 17.39 7.14
C LYS A 251 6.26 18.17 7.70
N GLY A 252 5.12 18.13 7.01
CA GLY A 252 3.92 18.84 7.45
C GLY A 252 3.42 18.38 8.83
N ILE A 253 3.51 17.08 9.12
CA ILE A 253 3.13 16.54 10.44
C ILE A 253 4.19 16.87 11.50
N HIS A 254 5.47 16.65 11.24
CA HIS A 254 6.53 16.88 12.23
C HIS A 254 6.74 18.37 12.56
N ASP A 255 6.53 19.28 11.61
CA ASP A 255 6.65 20.72 11.84
C ASP A 255 5.48 21.25 12.69
N ALA A 256 4.30 20.65 12.58
CA ALA A 256 3.07 21.14 13.22
C ALA A 256 2.69 20.41 14.51
N ILE A 257 3.09 19.14 14.68
CA ILE A 257 2.69 18.28 15.80
C ILE A 257 3.94 17.81 16.55
N PRO A 258 4.15 18.25 17.81
CA PRO A 258 5.28 17.78 18.61
C PRO A 258 5.07 16.33 19.06
N HIS A 259 6.14 15.63 19.46
CA HIS A 259 6.10 14.24 19.95
C HIS A 259 5.43 13.25 18.97
N VAL A 260 5.73 13.38 17.68
CA VAL A 260 5.40 12.38 16.66
C VAL A 260 6.66 11.58 16.34
N ILE A 261 6.52 10.26 16.31
CA ILE A 261 7.63 9.33 16.07
C ILE A 261 7.38 8.60 14.76
N LEU A 262 8.39 8.58 13.89
CA LEU A 262 8.37 7.76 12.70
C LEU A 262 8.79 6.32 13.05
N ASN A 263 7.95 5.35 12.68
CA ASN A 263 8.24 3.94 12.89
C ASN A 263 8.96 3.35 11.66
N GLY A 264 10.10 2.71 11.91
CA GLY A 264 11.00 2.18 10.88
C GLY A 264 12.17 3.11 10.58
N ASP A 265 13.00 2.71 9.63
CA ASP A 265 14.19 3.47 9.24
C ASP A 265 13.82 4.69 8.37
N LYS A 266 14.59 5.77 8.51
CA LYS A 266 14.35 7.03 7.78
C LYS A 266 14.74 6.94 6.30
N GLU A 267 15.78 6.17 5.99
CA GLU A 267 16.39 6.08 4.65
C GLU A 267 16.07 4.74 3.97
N GLN A 268 16.19 3.64 4.71
CA GLN A 268 15.98 2.28 4.22
C GLN A 268 14.51 1.87 4.27
N ARG A 269 13.69 2.55 3.47
CA ARG A 269 12.24 2.34 3.46
C ARG A 269 11.62 2.43 2.07
N TYR A 270 10.39 1.95 1.97
CA TYR A 270 9.50 2.30 0.88
C TYR A 270 8.74 3.59 1.24
N TRP A 271 8.89 4.64 0.42
CA TRP A 271 8.32 5.96 0.67
C TRP A 271 6.79 5.97 0.76
N GLY A 272 6.10 5.10 0.01
CA GLY A 272 4.63 5.07 0.02
C GLY A 272 4.03 4.50 1.30
N ASN A 273 4.84 3.95 2.20
CA ASN A 273 4.41 3.49 3.52
C ASN A 273 4.99 4.43 4.58
N VAL A 274 4.16 5.32 5.09
CA VAL A 274 4.52 6.25 6.17
C VAL A 274 3.75 5.83 7.42
N ASN A 275 4.46 5.32 8.43
CA ASN A 275 3.86 4.93 9.71
C ASN A 275 4.36 5.85 10.82
N LEU A 276 3.43 6.53 11.49
CA LEU A 276 3.70 7.56 12.51
C LEU A 276 2.95 7.21 13.80
N SER A 277 3.63 7.26 14.94
CA SER A 277 3.02 7.18 16.28
C SER A 277 2.84 8.57 16.87
N PHE A 278 1.64 8.86 17.35
CA PHE A 278 1.27 10.13 17.96
C PHE A 278 1.24 9.98 19.49
N ALA A 279 2.23 10.51 20.19
CA ALA A 279 2.27 10.39 21.64
C ALA A 279 1.14 11.21 22.31
N TYR A 280 0.67 10.73 23.47
CA TYR A 280 -0.30 11.40 24.35
C TYR A 280 -1.71 11.58 23.77
N VAL A 281 -2.06 10.73 22.82
CA VAL A 281 -3.39 10.67 22.19
C VAL A 281 -3.95 9.27 22.42
N GLU A 282 -5.27 9.11 22.47
CA GLU A 282 -5.88 7.78 22.45
C GLU A 282 -6.08 7.31 21.00
N GLY A 283 -5.58 6.12 20.67
CA GLY A 283 -5.53 5.61 19.29
C GLY A 283 -6.89 5.43 18.61
N GLU A 284 -7.87 4.88 19.31
CA GLU A 284 -9.23 4.67 18.77
C GLU A 284 -9.92 6.00 18.47
N SER A 285 -9.86 6.93 19.41
CA SER A 285 -10.36 8.29 19.26
C SER A 285 -9.71 9.01 18.07
N LEU A 286 -8.40 8.80 17.85
CA LEU A 286 -7.70 9.36 16.68
C LEU A 286 -8.21 8.76 15.37
N LEU A 287 -8.37 7.44 15.29
CA LEU A 287 -8.87 6.79 14.07
C LEU A 287 -10.31 7.20 13.75
N MET A 288 -11.17 7.31 14.77
CA MET A 288 -12.54 7.83 14.61
C MET A 288 -12.57 9.30 14.19
N ALA A 289 -11.64 10.10 14.70
CA ALA A 289 -11.51 11.51 14.34
C ALA A 289 -11.03 11.71 12.89
N LEU A 290 -10.22 10.77 12.38
CA LEU A 290 -9.70 10.78 11.01
C LEU A 290 -10.65 10.14 9.98
N LYS A 291 -11.95 10.02 10.25
CA LYS A 291 -12.94 9.37 9.36
C LYS A 291 -13.00 9.90 7.91
N ASP A 292 -12.54 11.14 7.70
CA ASP A 292 -12.54 11.80 6.38
C ASP A 292 -11.30 11.43 5.54
N ILE A 293 -10.39 10.62 6.10
CA ILE A 293 -9.29 9.96 5.39
C ILE A 293 -9.31 8.45 5.69
N ALA A 294 -9.15 7.62 4.66
CA ALA A 294 -9.00 6.18 4.85
C ALA A 294 -7.54 5.88 5.20
N VAL A 295 -7.29 5.49 6.45
CA VAL A 295 -5.98 5.12 6.99
C VAL A 295 -6.11 3.87 7.85
N SER A 296 -4.99 3.24 8.20
CA SER A 296 -4.95 2.03 9.03
C SER A 296 -4.08 2.23 10.27
N SER A 297 -4.50 1.75 11.45
CA SER A 297 -3.65 1.74 12.66
C SER A 297 -2.77 0.49 12.80
N GLY A 298 -3.06 -0.56 12.03
CA GLY A 298 -2.33 -1.83 12.04
C GLY A 298 -2.15 -2.45 10.65
N SER A 299 -1.79 -3.74 10.61
CA SER A 299 -1.78 -4.47 9.35
C SER A 299 -3.21 -4.66 8.83
N ALA A 300 -3.44 -4.50 7.51
CA ALA A 300 -4.78 -4.60 6.91
C ALA A 300 -5.52 -5.92 7.23
N CYS A 301 -4.78 -7.01 7.49
CA CYS A 301 -5.33 -8.32 7.83
C CYS A 301 -5.71 -8.49 9.31
N THR A 302 -5.55 -7.46 10.14
CA THR A 302 -5.91 -7.46 11.58
C THR A 302 -6.92 -6.39 11.95
N SER A 303 -7.64 -5.83 10.97
CA SER A 303 -8.59 -4.71 11.15
C SER A 303 -9.73 -4.96 12.14
N ALA A 304 -9.97 -6.21 12.57
CA ALA A 304 -11.01 -6.58 13.53
C ALA A 304 -10.50 -6.80 14.97
N SER A 305 -9.19 -6.68 15.22
CA SER A 305 -8.57 -6.98 16.52
C SER A 305 -8.12 -5.70 17.21
N LEU A 306 -8.50 -5.53 18.49
CA LEU A 306 -8.06 -4.41 19.34
C LEU A 306 -6.57 -4.50 19.74
N GLU A 307 -5.92 -5.64 19.50
CA GLU A 307 -4.52 -5.84 19.88
C GLU A 307 -3.57 -4.89 19.13
N PRO A 308 -2.52 -4.38 19.82
CA PRO A 308 -1.52 -3.54 19.18
C PRO A 308 -0.77 -4.29 18.08
N SER A 309 -0.25 -3.55 17.12
CA SER A 309 0.48 -4.13 15.98
C SER A 309 1.66 -4.98 16.45
N TYR A 310 1.62 -6.29 16.14
CA TYR A 310 2.72 -7.21 16.45
C TYR A 310 4.04 -6.81 15.79
N VAL A 311 3.99 -6.11 14.65
CA VAL A 311 5.17 -5.58 13.96
C VAL A 311 5.80 -4.45 14.77
N LEU A 312 4.99 -3.52 15.28
CA LEU A 312 5.49 -2.39 16.10
C LEU A 312 6.13 -2.90 17.39
N ARG A 313 5.49 -3.88 18.04
CA ARG A 313 6.05 -4.56 19.20
C ARG A 313 7.39 -5.26 18.87
N ALA A 314 7.49 -5.93 17.73
CA ALA A 314 8.71 -6.63 17.31
C ALA A 314 9.89 -5.69 17.01
N ILE A 315 9.63 -4.45 16.57
CA ILE A 315 10.66 -3.42 16.37
C ILE A 315 10.94 -2.59 17.64
N GLY A 316 10.32 -2.93 18.77
CA GLY A 316 10.57 -2.29 20.07
C GLY A 316 9.84 -0.98 20.31
N VAL A 317 8.77 -0.68 19.56
CA VAL A 317 7.88 0.44 19.89
C VAL A 317 7.09 0.10 21.15
N GLY A 318 7.05 1.03 22.12
CA GLY A 318 6.31 0.87 23.36
C GLY A 318 4.81 0.63 23.11
N GLU A 319 4.16 -0.12 24.00
CA GLU A 319 2.77 -0.54 23.83
C GLU A 319 1.82 0.65 23.67
N ASP A 320 1.99 1.70 24.48
CA ASP A 320 1.22 2.94 24.40
C ASP A 320 1.32 3.60 23.02
N LEU A 321 2.53 3.63 22.44
CA LEU A 321 2.78 4.23 21.12
C LEU A 321 2.33 3.33 19.96
N ALA A 322 2.23 2.03 20.19
CA ALA A 322 1.77 1.08 19.18
C ALA A 322 0.26 1.24 18.93
N HIS A 323 -0.53 1.59 19.97
CA HIS A 323 -1.95 1.87 19.84
C HIS A 323 -2.23 3.21 19.14
N THR A 324 -1.32 4.16 19.21
CA THR A 324 -1.46 5.50 18.60
C THR A 324 -0.76 5.63 17.26
N SER A 325 -0.39 4.50 16.66
CA SER A 325 0.23 4.44 15.35
C SER A 325 -0.81 4.55 14.24
N ILE A 326 -0.54 5.38 13.25
CA ILE A 326 -1.29 5.48 11.99
C ILE A 326 -0.36 5.24 10.82
N ARG A 327 -0.80 4.38 9.90
CA ARG A 327 -0.17 4.10 8.61
C ARG A 327 -0.90 4.86 7.52
N PHE A 328 -0.17 5.76 6.88
CA PHE A 328 -0.55 6.47 5.67
C PHE A 328 0.07 5.76 4.46
N GLY A 329 -0.79 5.32 3.56
CA GLY A 329 -0.46 4.65 2.32
C GLY A 329 -0.62 5.56 1.12
N LEU A 330 0.51 5.98 0.55
CA LEU A 330 0.58 6.83 -0.63
C LEU A 330 0.85 6.00 -1.88
N GLY A 331 0.23 6.37 -3.00
CA GLY A 331 0.38 5.65 -4.27
C GLY A 331 0.29 6.55 -5.49
N ARG A 332 0.22 5.91 -6.67
CA ARG A 332 0.21 6.58 -7.98
C ARG A 332 -0.87 7.67 -8.12
N PHE A 333 -2.03 7.45 -7.53
CA PHE A 333 -3.18 8.36 -7.68
C PHE A 333 -3.34 9.36 -6.54
N THR A 334 -2.49 9.29 -5.51
CA THR A 334 -2.53 10.24 -4.40
C THR A 334 -2.10 11.61 -4.90
N THR A 335 -2.78 12.67 -4.48
CA THR A 335 -2.45 14.05 -4.87
C THR A 335 -1.85 14.86 -3.71
N GLU A 336 -1.22 16.00 -4.02
CA GLU A 336 -0.70 16.91 -3.00
C GLU A 336 -1.82 17.47 -2.13
N GLU A 337 -2.99 17.72 -2.70
CA GLU A 337 -4.16 18.25 -2.00
C GLU A 337 -4.71 17.24 -0.98
N GLU A 338 -4.72 15.94 -1.32
CA GLU A 338 -5.10 14.89 -0.37
C GLU A 338 -4.11 14.79 0.79
N VAL A 339 -2.81 14.96 0.51
CA VAL A 339 -1.77 15.00 1.54
C VAL A 339 -1.91 16.22 2.44
N ASP A 340 -2.12 17.41 1.87
CA ASP A 340 -2.33 18.65 2.62
C ASP A 340 -3.59 18.58 3.49
N PHE A 341 -4.67 18.01 2.94
CA PHE A 341 -5.90 17.76 3.68
C PHE A 341 -5.65 16.82 4.86
N ALA A 342 -4.92 15.72 4.65
CA ALA A 342 -4.58 14.79 5.73
C ALA A 342 -3.70 15.44 6.81
N ILE A 343 -2.72 16.27 6.44
CA ILE A 343 -1.90 17.04 7.39
C ILE A 343 -2.80 17.94 8.24
N ALA A 344 -3.64 18.76 7.60
CA ALA A 344 -4.53 19.69 8.31
C ALA A 344 -5.49 18.96 9.26
N LEU A 345 -6.03 17.81 8.82
CA LEU A 345 -6.93 16.98 9.63
C LEU A 345 -6.19 16.39 10.84
N CYS A 346 -4.99 15.85 10.64
CA CYS A 346 -4.15 15.34 11.74
C CYS A 346 -3.84 16.44 12.76
N VAL A 347 -3.40 17.62 12.32
CA VAL A 347 -3.07 18.74 13.21
C VAL A 347 -4.28 19.15 14.05
N LYS A 348 -5.45 19.32 13.41
CA LYS A 348 -6.70 19.68 14.08
C LYS A 348 -7.10 18.66 15.14
N HIS A 349 -7.14 17.38 14.78
CA HIS A 349 -7.68 16.34 15.64
C HIS A 349 -6.70 15.90 16.73
N VAL A 350 -5.40 15.83 16.44
CA VAL A 350 -4.38 15.56 17.47
C VAL A 350 -4.34 16.70 18.49
N GLY A 351 -4.43 17.96 18.04
CA GLY A 351 -4.52 19.11 18.95
C GLY A 351 -5.70 18.99 19.91
N ARG A 352 -6.89 18.77 19.37
CA ARG A 352 -8.12 18.61 20.17
C ARG A 352 -8.05 17.41 21.13
N LEU A 353 -7.52 16.27 20.70
CA LEU A 353 -7.42 15.09 21.56
C LEU A 353 -6.40 15.29 22.68
N ARG A 354 -5.31 16.02 22.42
CA ARG A 354 -4.32 16.39 23.43
C ARG A 354 -4.86 17.37 24.46
N GLU A 355 -5.72 18.31 24.09
CA GLU A 355 -6.41 19.20 25.03
C GLU A 355 -7.28 18.44 26.04
N MET A 356 -7.75 17.24 25.69
CA MET A 356 -8.56 16.38 26.56
C MET A 356 -7.73 15.29 27.26
N SER A 357 -6.42 15.21 26.99
CA SER A 357 -5.56 14.13 27.45
C SER A 357 -4.86 14.51 28.76
N PRO A 358 -5.12 13.81 29.87
CA PRO A 358 -4.43 14.09 31.13
C PRO A 358 -2.91 13.84 31.02
N LEU A 359 -2.50 12.88 30.19
CA LEU A 359 -1.08 12.62 29.92
C LEU A 359 -0.39 13.81 29.24
N TRP A 360 -1.12 14.56 28.40
CA TRP A 360 -0.57 15.74 27.74
C TRP A 360 -0.43 16.92 28.71
N GLU A 361 -1.40 17.11 29.60
CA GLU A 361 -1.35 18.13 30.66
C GLU A 361 -0.10 17.95 31.54
N MET A 362 0.18 16.72 31.97
CA MET A 362 1.37 16.40 32.76
C MET A 362 2.68 16.73 32.04
N VAL A 363 2.76 16.43 30.74
CA VAL A 363 3.95 16.76 29.92
C VAL A 363 4.11 18.27 29.75
N GLN A 364 3.02 19.02 29.63
CA GLN A 364 3.06 20.49 29.60
C GLN A 364 3.53 21.09 30.94
N GLU A 365 3.21 20.44 32.06
CA GLU A 365 3.70 20.79 33.39
C GLU A 365 5.16 20.34 33.64
N GLY A 366 5.79 19.63 32.70
CA GLY A 366 7.16 19.13 32.80
C GLY A 366 7.30 17.83 33.60
N ILE A 367 6.20 17.14 33.86
CA ILE A 367 6.18 15.84 34.53
C ILE A 367 6.35 14.74 33.48
N ASP A 368 7.32 13.85 33.68
CA ASP A 368 7.52 12.70 32.80
C ASP A 368 6.55 11.56 33.19
N PRO A 369 5.58 11.18 32.33
CA PRO A 369 4.60 10.14 32.63
C PRO A 369 5.22 8.75 32.88
N SER A 370 6.45 8.52 32.38
CA SER A 370 7.17 7.25 32.59
C SER A 370 7.69 7.08 34.03
N THR A 371 7.75 8.16 34.79
CA THR A 371 8.20 8.16 36.19
C THR A 371 7.08 7.87 37.20
N ILE A 372 5.83 7.77 36.70
CA ILE A 372 4.64 7.60 37.52
C ILE A 372 4.35 6.11 37.68
N GLN A 373 4.18 5.67 38.92
CA GLN A 373 3.70 4.31 39.21
C GLN A 373 2.20 4.25 38.94
N TRP A 374 1.84 3.81 37.75
CA TRP A 374 0.47 3.49 37.40
C TRP A 374 0.02 2.27 38.20
N THR A 375 -1.10 2.37 38.91
CA THR A 375 -1.76 1.20 39.49
C THR A 375 -2.21 0.30 38.35
N GLN A 376 -1.53 -0.84 38.17
CA GLN A 376 -2.05 -1.92 37.34
C GLN A 376 -3.37 -2.37 37.95
N ASP A 377 -4.46 -2.21 37.20
CA ASP A 377 -5.74 -2.77 37.60
C ASP A 377 -5.58 -4.27 37.82
N ALA A 378 -5.97 -4.68 39.02
CA ALA A 378 -6.06 -6.05 39.47
C ALA A 378 -7.08 -6.80 38.59
N HIS A 379 -6.63 -7.43 37.51
CA HIS A 379 -7.44 -8.41 36.81
C HIS A 379 -7.31 -9.76 37.50
N HIS A 380 -8.32 -10.03 38.33
CA HIS A 380 -8.73 -11.34 38.82
C HIS A 380 -9.40 -12.18 37.72
#